data_AF-A0A0C2R4S7-F1
#
_entry.id   AF-A0A0C2R4S7-F1
#
_cell.length_a   1.000
_cell.length_b   1.000
_cell.length_c   1.000
_cell.angle_alpha   90.00
_cell.angle_beta   90.00
_cell.angle_gamma   90.00
#
_symmetry.space_group_name_H-M   'P 1'
#
loop_
_entity.id
_entity.type
_entity.pdbx_description
1 polymer ?
#
loop_
_entity_poly.entity_id
_entity_poly.type
_entity_poly.pdbx_seq_one_letter_code
_entity_poly.pdbx_strand_id
1 'polypeptide(L)'
;MNEDEAASIALHLVNSQTSENNMDEIVNVVKMVNDLLNIVKYHFQMAMDEDSVNYDRFLTHLRFFSWRLIRKEKTNINNEDDFLFQQVKRQYEKAYQCSVKMAAYVEKTYQWTISNDEKVYLTLHIHRVTSRQEWKQHTSQLDCYCLAGET
;
A
#
# COMPACT_ATOMS: atom_id res chain seq x y z
N MET A 1 28.85 29.05 -18.68
CA MET A 1 27.49 29.17 -18.11
C MET A 1 27.57 30.22 -17.03
N ASN A 2 26.82 31.31 -17.18
CA ASN A 2 26.77 32.37 -16.16
C ASN A 2 25.99 31.85 -14.94
N GLU A 3 26.43 32.20 -13.73
CA GLU A 3 25.75 31.80 -12.49
C GLU A 3 24.28 32.22 -12.47
N ASP A 4 23.95 33.35 -13.12
CA ASP A 4 22.58 33.86 -13.26
C ASP A 4 21.67 32.91 -14.07
N GLU A 5 22.22 32.20 -15.05
CA GLU A 5 21.47 31.22 -15.84
C GLU A 5 21.22 29.95 -15.02
N ALA A 6 22.20 29.52 -14.22
CA ALA A 6 22.04 28.39 -13.32
C ALA A 6 21.01 28.68 -12.20
N ALA A 7 21.01 29.89 -11.64
CA ALA A 7 20.00 30.33 -10.68
C ALA A 7 18.60 30.44 -11.30
N SER A 8 18.50 30.96 -12.53
CA SER A 8 17.25 31.03 -13.29
C SER A 8 16.69 29.64 -13.62
N ILE A 9 17.55 28.70 -14.05
CA ILE A 9 17.17 27.30 -14.29
C ILE A 9 16.73 26.63 -12.99
N ALA A 10 17.48 26.80 -11.89
CA ALA A 10 17.13 26.22 -10.59
C ALA A 10 15.78 26.75 -10.09
N LEU A 11 15.54 28.06 -10.23
CA LEU A 11 14.30 28.70 -9.83
C LEU A 11 13.12 28.25 -10.71
N HIS A 12 13.30 28.16 -12.04
CA HIS A 12 12.28 27.60 -12.93
C HIS A 12 12.01 26.11 -12.66
N LEU A 13 13.02 25.33 -12.26
CA LEU A 13 12.86 23.94 -11.85
C LEU A 13 12.02 23.84 -10.57
N VAL A 14 12.34 24.64 -9.55
CA VAL A 14 11.59 24.69 -8.28
C VAL A 14 10.16 25.19 -8.50
N ASN A 15 9.97 26.23 -9.33
CA ASN A 15 8.66 26.77 -9.66
C ASN A 15 7.83 25.80 -10.51
N SER A 16 8.44 25.04 -11.42
CA SER A 16 7.74 24.02 -12.23
C SER A 16 7.33 22.79 -11.41
N GLN A 17 8.04 22.47 -10.32
CA GLN A 17 7.59 21.49 -9.32
C GLN A 17 6.41 21.99 -8.46
N THR A 18 6.02 23.27 -8.59
CA THR A 18 4.88 23.86 -7.90
C THR A 18 3.83 24.33 -8.92
N SER A 19 3.53 23.49 -9.91
CA SER A 19 2.39 23.70 -10.81
C SER A 19 1.12 23.10 -10.20
N GLU A 20 -0.05 23.65 -10.51
CA GLU A 20 -1.37 23.20 -10.01
C GLU A 20 -1.58 21.68 -10.20
N ASN A 21 -1.04 21.12 -11.29
CA ASN A 21 -1.03 19.68 -11.57
C ASN A 21 -0.39 18.84 -10.43
N ASN A 22 0.67 19.33 -9.80
CA ASN A 22 1.35 18.59 -8.73
C ASN A 22 0.50 18.54 -7.45
N MET A 23 -0.33 19.56 -7.18
CA MET A 23 -1.20 19.55 -6.01
C MET A 23 -2.34 18.54 -6.18
N ASP A 24 -2.94 18.47 -7.37
CA ASP A 24 -3.97 17.46 -7.67
C ASP A 24 -3.41 16.04 -7.61
N GLU A 25 -2.18 15.82 -8.10
CA GLU A 25 -1.49 14.53 -7.96
C GLU A 25 -1.28 14.16 -6.49
N ILE A 26 -0.79 15.07 -5.66
CA ILE A 26 -0.59 14.85 -4.22
C ILE A 26 -1.91 14.48 -3.53
N VAL A 27 -2.98 15.25 -3.78
CA VAL A 27 -4.30 15.00 -3.20
C VAL A 27 -4.81 13.61 -3.61
N ASN A 28 -4.67 13.25 -4.87
CA ASN A 28 -5.10 11.93 -5.37
C ASN A 28 -4.27 10.79 -4.76
N VAL A 29 -2.97 10.97 -4.58
CA VAL A 29 -2.09 10.00 -3.91
C VAL A 29 -2.51 9.81 -2.45
N VAL A 30 -2.69 10.91 -1.70
CA VAL A 30 -3.10 10.85 -0.29
C VAL A 30 -4.46 10.16 -0.16
N LYS A 31 -5.42 10.49 -1.03
CA LYS A 31 -6.74 9.87 -1.06
C LYS A 31 -6.66 8.37 -1.35
N MET A 32 -5.91 7.97 -2.38
CA MET A 32 -5.74 6.56 -2.74
C MET A 32 -5.13 5.78 -1.58
N VAL A 33 -4.05 6.28 -0.98
CA VAL A 33 -3.38 5.63 0.16
C VAL A 33 -4.37 5.43 1.31
N ASN A 34 -5.15 6.45 1.68
CA ASN A 34 -6.14 6.34 2.75
C ASN A 34 -7.24 5.33 2.42
N ASP A 35 -7.75 5.32 1.19
CA ASP A 35 -8.79 4.36 0.77
C ASP A 35 -8.26 2.92 0.80
N LEU A 36 -7.01 2.72 0.35
CA LEU A 36 -6.32 1.43 0.39
C LEU A 36 -6.09 0.94 1.82
N LEU A 37 -5.65 1.81 2.74
CA LEU A 37 -5.52 1.48 4.16
C LEU A 37 -6.87 1.13 4.80
N ASN A 38 -7.94 1.86 4.44
CA ASN A 38 -9.29 1.57 4.90
C ASN A 38 -9.79 0.21 4.42
N ILE A 39 -9.52 -0.18 3.16
CA ILE A 39 -9.87 -1.51 2.67
C ILE A 39 -9.22 -2.59 3.54
N VAL A 40 -7.94 -2.45 3.90
CA VAL A 40 -7.26 -3.40 4.80
C VAL A 40 -7.92 -3.41 6.19
N LYS A 41 -8.14 -2.24 6.78
CA LYS A 41 -8.80 -2.07 8.09
C LYS A 41 -10.15 -2.79 8.15
N TYR A 42 -11.01 -2.56 7.15
CA TYR A 42 -12.33 -3.19 7.11
C TYR A 42 -12.29 -4.67 6.74
N HIS A 43 -11.35 -5.09 5.89
CA HIS A 43 -11.20 -6.49 5.52
C HIS A 43 -10.84 -7.35 6.73
N PHE A 44 -9.90 -6.89 7.54
CA PHE A 44 -9.38 -7.65 8.70
C PHE A 44 -10.05 -7.28 10.02
N GLN A 45 -10.98 -6.32 10.02
CA GLN A 45 -11.67 -5.83 11.22
C GLN A 45 -10.71 -5.41 12.34
N MET A 46 -9.59 -4.78 11.97
CA MET A 46 -8.52 -4.42 12.90
C MET A 46 -7.97 -3.02 12.62
N ALA A 47 -7.50 -2.35 13.67
CA ALA A 47 -6.66 -1.17 13.52
C ALA A 47 -5.21 -1.61 13.27
N MET A 48 -4.54 -0.96 12.32
CA MET A 48 -3.10 -1.15 12.11
C MET A 48 -2.31 -0.36 13.17
N ASP A 49 -1.12 -0.86 13.51
CA ASP A 49 -0.23 -0.31 14.53
C ASP A 49 0.65 0.71 13.81
N GLU A 50 0.23 1.98 13.86
CA GLU A 50 0.82 3.07 13.10
C GLU A 50 2.26 3.39 13.55
N ASP A 51 2.65 2.96 14.75
CA ASP A 51 4.01 3.10 15.28
C ASP A 51 4.93 1.94 14.87
N SER A 52 4.40 0.94 14.14
CA SER A 52 5.18 -0.23 13.74
C SER A 52 5.96 -0.02 12.44
N VAL A 53 7.20 -0.53 12.42
CA VAL A 53 8.04 -0.55 11.20
C VAL A 53 7.35 -1.28 10.03
N ASN A 54 6.46 -2.23 10.31
CA ASN A 54 5.70 -2.91 9.26
C ASN A 54 4.65 -1.98 8.63
N TYR A 55 3.99 -1.15 9.43
CA TYR A 55 3.09 -0.12 8.94
C TYR A 55 3.83 0.93 8.13
N ASP A 56 4.96 1.46 8.62
CA ASP A 56 5.77 2.45 7.88
C ASP A 56 6.19 1.95 6.51
N ARG A 57 6.67 0.69 6.43
CA ARG A 57 7.01 0.06 5.15
C ARG A 57 5.77 -0.06 4.27
N PHE A 58 4.65 -0.54 4.81
CA PHE A 58 3.43 -0.69 4.03
C PHE A 58 2.93 0.66 3.49
N LEU A 59 2.89 1.70 4.33
CA LEU A 59 2.52 3.06 3.96
C LEU A 59 3.43 3.62 2.87
N THR A 60 4.74 3.44 3.02
CA THR A 60 5.73 3.84 2.03
C THR A 60 5.48 3.17 0.68
N HIS A 61 5.20 1.86 0.70
CA HIS A 61 4.87 1.13 -0.53
C HIS A 61 3.56 1.58 -1.16
N LEU A 62 2.52 1.85 -0.37
CA LEU A 62 1.27 2.40 -0.91
C LEU A 62 1.49 3.78 -1.53
N ARG A 63 2.33 4.63 -0.94
CA ARG A 63 2.67 5.94 -1.50
C ARG A 63 3.35 5.80 -2.86
N PHE A 64 4.39 4.96 -2.97
CA PHE A 64 5.08 4.74 -4.25
C PHE A 64 4.17 4.07 -5.29
N PHE A 65 3.37 3.09 -4.88
CA PHE A 65 2.37 2.46 -5.73
C PHE A 65 1.37 3.48 -6.29
N SER A 66 0.83 4.34 -5.43
CA SER A 66 -0.13 5.38 -5.81
C SER A 66 0.50 6.42 -6.74
N TRP A 67 1.73 6.85 -6.47
CA TRP A 67 2.47 7.77 -7.35
C TRP A 67 2.65 7.19 -8.76
N ARG A 68 3.11 5.94 -8.87
CA ARG A 68 3.29 5.26 -10.16
C ARG A 68 1.99 5.21 -10.95
N LEU A 69 0.88 4.92 -10.25
CA LEU A 69 -0.43 4.82 -10.87
C LEU A 69 -0.95 6.17 -11.37
N ILE A 70 -0.90 7.20 -10.51
CA ILE A 70 -1.38 8.54 -10.85
C ILE A 70 -0.58 9.13 -12.03
N ARG A 71 0.74 8.90 -12.07
CA ARG A 71 1.61 9.32 -13.18
C ARG A 71 1.54 8.42 -14.40
N LYS A 72 0.74 7.34 -14.36
CA LYS A 72 0.58 6.35 -15.42
C LYS A 72 1.92 5.78 -15.90
N GLU A 73 2.86 5.62 -14.98
CA GLU A 73 4.16 5.03 -15.26
C GLU A 73 3.93 3.58 -15.65
N LYS A 74 4.17 3.26 -16.93
CA LYS A 74 3.95 1.91 -17.45
C LYS A 74 4.85 0.95 -16.70
N THR A 75 4.21 0.01 -16.01
CA THR A 75 4.88 -1.17 -15.49
C THR A 75 4.88 -2.20 -16.60
N ASN A 76 6.04 -2.80 -16.89
CA ASN A 76 6.06 -3.94 -17.81
C ASN A 76 5.09 -4.98 -17.26
N ILE A 77 4.02 -5.26 -18.01
CA ILE A 77 3.11 -6.36 -17.73
C ILE A 77 3.84 -7.60 -18.21
N ASN A 78 4.81 -8.07 -17.43
CA ASN A 78 5.42 -9.36 -17.67
C ASN A 78 4.45 -10.41 -17.11
N ASN A 79 3.96 -11.28 -17.99
CA ASN A 79 3.25 -12.49 -17.61
C ASN A 79 4.24 -13.58 -17.14
N GLU A 80 5.32 -13.19 -16.48
CA GLU A 80 6.37 -14.09 -16.00
C GLU A 80 6.35 -14.09 -14.48
N ASP A 81 5.52 -14.97 -13.92
CA ASP A 81 5.88 -15.98 -12.91
C ASP A 81 4.58 -16.45 -12.23
N ASP A 82 3.75 -17.17 -12.99
CA ASP A 82 2.47 -17.71 -12.51
C ASP A 82 2.71 -18.63 -11.29
N PHE A 83 3.86 -19.28 -11.19
CA PHE A 83 4.21 -20.11 -10.04
C PHE A 83 4.27 -19.31 -8.74
N LEU A 84 5.04 -18.21 -8.68
CA LEU A 84 5.14 -17.39 -7.48
C LEU A 84 3.78 -16.81 -7.09
N PHE A 85 3.01 -16.32 -8.06
CA PHE A 85 1.67 -15.81 -7.84
C PHE A 85 0.75 -16.88 -7.23
N GLN A 86 0.71 -18.09 -7.80
CA GLN A 86 -0.08 -19.19 -7.26
C GLN A 86 0.39 -19.61 -5.85
N GLN A 87 1.70 -19.60 -5.57
CA GLN A 87 2.22 -19.90 -4.23
C GLN A 87 1.78 -18.86 -3.20
N VAL A 88 1.94 -17.58 -3.51
CA VAL A 88 1.58 -16.47 -2.61
C VAL A 88 0.09 -16.45 -2.33
N LYS A 89 -0.73 -16.67 -3.36
CA LYS A 89 -2.18 -16.82 -3.22
C LYS A 89 -2.53 -17.93 -2.23
N ARG A 90 -1.99 -19.13 -2.43
CA ARG A 90 -2.26 -20.28 -1.54
C ARG A 90 -1.77 -20.07 -0.11
N GLN A 91 -0.58 -19.50 0.05
CA GLN A 91 0.06 -19.34 1.36
C GLN A 91 -0.57 -18.21 2.19
N TYR A 92 -1.04 -17.14 1.54
CA TYR A 92 -1.52 -15.93 2.20
C TYR A 92 -2.94 -15.57 1.74
N GLU A 93 -3.84 -16.56 1.69
CA GLU A 93 -5.17 -16.45 1.08
C GLU A 93 -5.97 -15.22 1.58
N LYS A 94 -6.03 -14.97 2.89
CA LYS A 94 -6.74 -13.78 3.43
C LYS A 94 -6.16 -12.46 2.90
N ALA A 95 -4.83 -12.32 2.94
CA ALA A 95 -4.15 -11.14 2.44
C ALA A 95 -4.31 -10.98 0.92
N TYR A 96 -4.33 -12.10 0.18
CA TYR A 96 -4.61 -12.11 -1.25
C TYR A 96 -6.04 -11.64 -1.55
N GLN A 97 -7.04 -12.12 -0.81
CA GLN A 97 -8.42 -11.63 -0.96
C GLN A 97 -8.52 -10.12 -0.68
N CYS A 98 -7.72 -9.60 0.24
CA CYS A 98 -7.63 -8.16 0.46
C CYS A 98 -6.98 -7.42 -0.73
N SER A 99 -5.88 -7.95 -1.29
CA SER A 99 -5.24 -7.33 -2.47
C SER A 99 -6.15 -7.34 -3.71
N VAL A 100 -7.00 -8.37 -3.86
CA VAL A 100 -8.03 -8.41 -4.91
C VAL A 100 -9.07 -7.30 -4.73
N LYS A 101 -9.53 -7.04 -3.49
CA LYS A 101 -10.44 -5.91 -3.22
C LYS A 101 -9.79 -4.56 -3.52
N MET A 102 -8.51 -4.40 -3.17
CA MET A 102 -7.75 -3.19 -3.51
C MET A 102 -7.63 -3.00 -5.02
N ALA A 103 -7.33 -4.07 -5.77
CA ALA A 103 -7.28 -4.04 -7.23
C ALA A 103 -8.63 -3.66 -7.85
N ALA A 104 -9.74 -4.21 -7.35
CA ALA A 104 -11.08 -3.85 -7.82
C ALA A 104 -11.43 -2.36 -7.55
N TYR A 105 -11.04 -1.84 -6.38
CA TYR A 105 -11.19 -0.42 -6.07
C TYR A 105 -10.38 0.47 -7.03
N VAL A 106 -9.12 0.10 -7.26
CA VAL A 106 -8.21 0.84 -8.14
C VAL A 106 -8.70 0.85 -9.58
N GLU A 107 -9.10 -0.30 -10.12
CA GLU A 107 -9.67 -0.43 -11.46
C GLU A 107 -10.91 0.46 -11.61
N LYS A 108 -11.85 0.39 -10.65
CA LYS A 108 -13.10 1.16 -10.70
C LYS A 108 -12.87 2.67 -10.60
N THR A 109 -11.90 3.11 -9.80
CA THR A 109 -11.72 4.53 -9.46
C THR A 109 -10.75 5.23 -10.40
N TYR A 110 -9.72 4.54 -10.87
CA TYR A 110 -8.61 5.11 -11.64
C TYR A 110 -8.46 4.49 -13.04
N GLN A 111 -9.30 3.52 -13.41
CA GLN A 111 -9.26 2.83 -14.71
C GLN A 111 -7.89 2.19 -14.98
N TRP A 112 -7.31 1.59 -13.93
CA TRP A 112 -5.99 0.98 -13.98
C TRP A 112 -6.01 -0.46 -13.47
N THR A 113 -5.48 -1.36 -14.29
CA THR A 113 -5.39 -2.78 -13.96
C THR A 113 -4.08 -3.09 -13.24
N ILE A 114 -4.21 -3.54 -11.99
CA ILE A 114 -3.08 -4.03 -11.20
C ILE A 114 -2.61 -5.40 -11.72
N SER A 115 -1.30 -5.53 -11.98
CA SER A 115 -0.68 -6.77 -12.46
C SER A 115 -0.65 -7.87 -11.38
N ASN A 116 -0.34 -9.11 -11.78
CA ASN A 116 -0.18 -10.20 -10.81
C ASN A 116 1.01 -9.97 -9.87
N ASP A 117 2.12 -9.42 -10.38
CA ASP A 117 3.30 -9.08 -9.57
C ASP A 117 2.97 -8.05 -8.49
N GLU A 118 2.19 -7.02 -8.86
CA GLU A 118 1.73 -6.02 -7.92
C GLU A 118 0.76 -6.61 -6.89
N LYS A 119 -0.10 -7.56 -7.29
CA LYS A 119 -0.94 -8.31 -6.34
C LYS A 119 -0.11 -9.18 -5.41
N VAL A 120 0.96 -9.84 -5.87
CA VAL A 120 1.91 -10.57 -5.02
C VAL A 120 2.50 -9.61 -3.98
N TYR A 121 2.99 -8.47 -4.46
CA TYR A 121 3.61 -7.46 -3.62
C TYR A 121 2.66 -6.96 -2.53
N LEU A 122 1.46 -6.50 -2.92
CA LEU A 122 0.42 -6.07 -2.00
C LEU A 122 0.07 -7.16 -0.99
N THR A 123 -0.10 -8.40 -1.45
CA THR A 123 -0.43 -9.55 -0.59
C THR A 123 0.60 -9.76 0.51
N LEU A 124 1.89 -9.74 0.16
CA LEU A 124 2.98 -9.91 1.13
C LEU A 124 3.03 -8.78 2.15
N HIS A 125 2.83 -7.53 1.73
CA HIS A 125 2.83 -6.39 2.65
C HIS A 125 1.62 -6.36 3.56
N ILE A 126 0.42 -6.66 3.03
CA ILE A 126 -0.80 -6.81 3.81
C ILE A 126 -0.61 -7.91 4.85
N HIS A 127 -0.07 -9.07 4.45
CA HIS A 127 0.18 -10.16 5.39
C HIS A 127 1.14 -9.72 6.51
N ARG A 128 2.22 -8.99 6.20
CA ARG A 128 3.18 -8.53 7.23
C ARG A 128 2.59 -7.53 8.23
N VAL A 129 1.71 -6.63 7.78
CA VAL A 129 1.09 -5.63 8.68
C VAL A 129 -0.05 -6.23 9.51
N THR A 130 -0.69 -7.30 9.04
CA THR A 130 -1.82 -7.96 9.72
C THR A 130 -1.43 -9.14 10.60
N SER A 131 -0.47 -9.98 10.19
CA SER A 131 -0.13 -11.24 10.90
C SER A 131 0.45 -11.02 12.30
N ARG A 132 1.28 -10.00 12.49
CA ARG A 132 1.82 -9.65 13.83
C ARG A 132 0.72 -9.24 14.81
N GLN A 133 -0.41 -8.74 14.31
CA GLN A 133 -1.52 -8.29 15.14
C GLN A 133 -2.53 -9.37 15.40
N GLU A 134 -2.82 -10.24 14.42
CA GLU A 134 -3.59 -11.46 14.67
C GLU A 134 -2.96 -12.26 15.83
N TRP A 135 -1.62 -12.32 15.91
CA TRP A 135 -0.90 -12.91 17.04
C TRP A 135 -1.10 -12.13 18.34
N LYS A 136 -0.90 -10.80 18.37
CA LYS A 136 -1.14 -10.00 19.58
C LYS A 136 -2.57 -10.16 20.10
N GLN A 137 -3.58 -10.17 19.22
CA GLN A 137 -4.99 -10.34 19.60
C GLN A 137 -5.29 -11.74 20.12
N HIS A 138 -4.75 -12.80 19.49
CA HIS A 138 -4.89 -14.17 19.99
C HIS A 138 -4.21 -14.38 21.35
N THR A 139 -3.00 -13.86 21.54
CA THR A 139 -2.29 -14.01 22.82
C THR A 139 -2.97 -13.24 23.94
N SER A 140 -3.47 -12.02 23.68
CA SER A 140 -4.23 -11.25 24.67
C SER A 140 -5.53 -11.95 25.11
N GLN A 141 -6.16 -12.72 24.21
CA GLN A 141 -7.35 -13.50 24.54
C GLN A 141 -7.01 -14.71 25.42
N LEU A 142 -5.86 -15.35 25.21
CA LEU A 142 -5.37 -16.47 26.04
C LEU A 142 -4.98 -16.02 27.45
N ASP A 143 -4.35 -14.84 27.60
CA ASP A 143 -3.99 -14.28 28.91
C ASP A 143 -5.24 -13.96 29.76
N CYS A 144 -6.34 -13.55 29.12
CA CYS A 144 -7.61 -13.30 29.81
C CYS A 144 -8.28 -14.59 30.34
N TYR A 145 -8.11 -15.72 29.65
CA TYR A 145 -8.67 -17.01 30.10
C TYR A 145 -7.91 -17.61 31.28
N CYS A 146 -6.59 -17.39 31.39
CA CYS A 146 -5.82 -17.86 32.54
C CYS A 146 -6.19 -17.14 33.84
N LEU A 147 -6.50 -15.83 33.78
CA LEU A 147 -6.90 -15.05 34.97
C LEU A 147 -8.34 -15.33 35.44
N ALA A 148 -9.18 -15.91 34.59
CA ALA A 148 -10.57 -16.26 34.92
C ALA A 148 -10.73 -17.67 35.52
N GLY A 149 -9.64 -18.46 35.59
CA GLY A 149 -9.65 -19.85 36.06
C GLY A 149 -9.16 -20.07 37.51
N GLU A 150 -8.85 -19.00 38.25
CA GLU A 150 -8.29 -19.08 39.62
C GLU A 150 -9.25 -18.65 40.74
N THR A 151 -10.57 -18.66 40.51
CA THR A 151 -11.59 -18.41 41.56
C THR A 151 -12.56 -19.57 41.69
#